data_AF-A0A7C5RF37-F1
#
_entry.id   AF-A0A7C5RF37-F1
#
_cell.length_a   1.000
_cell.length_b   1.000
_cell.length_c   1.000
_cell.angle_alpha   90.00
_cell.angle_beta   90.00
_cell.angle_gamma   90.00
#
_symmetry.space_group_name_H-M   'P 1'
#
loop_
_entity.id
_entity.type
_entity.pdbx_description
1 polymer ?
#
loop_
_entity_poly.entity_id
_entity_poly.type
_entity_poly.pdbx_seq_one_letter_code
_entity_poly.pdbx_strand_id
1 'polypeptide(L)'
;MIRGIARLLRDVARGLPDPEQDHEVGPFYTDLRLRWKRDPRELPPEAWEEGLLELLAERIVEGWDRHGAPSAARTPEGRWVGSFEGPRGAYAVEASTKREAYRLARREWLRRLLGG
;
A
#
# COMPACT_ATOMS: atom_id res chain seq x y z
N MET A 1 8.29 -9.80 -5.94
CA MET A 1 8.78 -8.40 -5.82
C MET A 1 8.69 -7.92 -4.38
N ILE A 2 7.49 -7.79 -3.78
CA ILE A 2 7.31 -7.31 -2.39
C ILE A 2 8.19 -8.07 -1.38
N ARG A 3 8.19 -9.41 -1.42
CA ARG A 3 9.06 -10.24 -0.56
C ARG A 3 10.56 -9.93 -0.72
N GLY A 4 11.00 -9.66 -1.95
CA GLY A 4 12.38 -9.27 -2.23
C GLY A 4 12.72 -7.89 -1.64
N ILE A 5 11.78 -6.94 -1.71
CA ILE A 5 11.94 -5.62 -1.07
C ILE A 5 12.04 -5.77 0.44
N ALA A 6 11.19 -6.60 1.07
CA ALA A 6 11.26 -6.86 2.51
C ALA A 6 12.63 -7.42 2.94
N ARG A 7 13.20 -8.35 2.17
CA ARG A 7 14.56 -8.87 2.41
C ARG A 7 15.63 -7.79 2.27
N LEU A 8 15.53 -6.92 1.26
CA LEU A 8 16.46 -5.80 1.09
C LEU A 8 16.38 -4.82 2.27
N LEU A 9 15.17 -4.46 2.71
CA LEU A 9 14.97 -3.61 3.89
C LEU A 9 15.59 -4.25 5.15
N ARG A 10 15.46 -5.56 5.30
CA ARG A 10 16.10 -6.32 6.39
C ARG A 10 17.62 -6.20 6.34
N ASP A 11 18.21 -6.37 5.16
CA ASP A 11 19.66 -6.31 5.00
C ASP A 11 20.20 -4.90 5.26
N VAL A 12 19.49 -3.86 4.79
CA VAL A 12 19.80 -2.46 5.13
C VAL A 12 19.72 -2.24 6.64
N ALA A 13 18.63 -2.64 7.28
CA ALA A 13 18.45 -2.48 8.74
C ALA A 13 19.56 -3.15 9.56
N ARG A 14 20.09 -4.29 9.10
CA ARG A 14 21.21 -4.96 9.80
C ARG A 14 22.53 -4.21 9.68
N GLY A 15 22.70 -3.38 8.65
CA GLY A 15 23.88 -2.54 8.46
C GLY A 15 23.81 -1.19 9.17
N LEU A 16 22.63 -0.77 9.66
CA LEU A 16 22.45 0.50 10.34
C LEU A 16 22.83 0.42 11.83
N PRO A 17 23.47 1.47 12.39
CA PRO A 17 23.81 1.51 13.82
C PRO A 17 22.55 1.58 14.69
N ASP A 18 21.56 2.38 14.28
CA ASP A 18 20.25 2.48 14.92
C ASP A 18 19.16 2.54 13.83
N PRO A 19 18.54 1.39 13.49
CA PRO A 19 17.54 1.33 12.44
C PRO A 19 16.25 2.09 12.77
N GLU A 20 15.91 2.30 14.04
CA GLU A 20 14.65 2.99 14.42
C GLU A 20 14.68 4.48 14.07
N GLN A 21 15.86 5.08 14.06
CA GLN A 21 16.07 6.50 13.75
C GLN A 21 16.24 6.77 12.26
N ASP A 22 16.34 5.74 11.42
CA ASP A 22 16.47 5.90 9.97
C ASP A 22 15.15 6.38 9.36
N HIS A 23 15.21 7.37 8.48
CA HIS A 23 14.00 8.00 7.93
C HIS A 23 13.24 7.09 6.95
N GLU A 24 13.89 6.11 6.32
CA GLU A 24 13.27 5.21 5.34
C GLU A 24 12.80 3.92 6.02
N VAL A 25 13.67 3.33 6.84
CA VAL A 25 13.48 2.00 7.42
C VAL A 25 12.84 2.08 8.81
N GLY A 26 13.09 3.16 9.57
CA GLY A 26 12.68 3.30 10.97
C GLY A 26 11.19 3.11 11.24
N PRO A 27 10.27 3.71 10.46
CA PRO A 27 8.82 3.49 10.64
C PRO A 27 8.43 2.02 10.50
N PHE A 28 8.92 1.35 9.45
CA PHE A 28 8.62 -0.07 9.23
C PHE A 28 9.30 -0.96 10.28
N TYR A 29 10.55 -0.67 10.63
CA TYR A 29 11.27 -1.38 11.68
C TYR A 29 10.56 -1.26 13.03
N THR A 30 10.05 -0.08 13.36
CA THR A 30 9.25 0.15 14.57
C THR A 30 7.97 -0.68 14.56
N ASP A 31 7.26 -0.75 13.43
CA ASP A 31 6.08 -1.61 13.29
C ASP A 31 6.43 -3.09 13.56
N LEU A 32 7.49 -3.60 12.94
CA LEU A 32 7.98 -4.97 13.18
C LEU A 32 8.33 -5.18 14.66
N ARG A 33 9.03 -4.24 15.31
CA ARG A 33 9.39 -4.37 16.72
C ARG A 33 8.15 -4.42 17.60
N LEU A 34 7.17 -3.56 17.35
CA LEU A 34 5.93 -3.51 18.13
C LEU A 34 5.09 -4.78 17.93
N ARG A 35 4.99 -5.28 16.70
CA ARG A 35 4.21 -6.48 16.37
C ARG A 35 4.82 -7.75 16.96
N TRP A 36 6.12 -7.98 16.76
CA TRP A 36 6.80 -9.21 17.21
C TRP A 36 7.46 -9.11 18.59
N LYS A 37 7.51 -7.91 19.20
CA LYS A 37 8.11 -7.64 20.52
C LYS A 37 9.55 -8.13 20.63
N ARG A 38 10.30 -8.05 19.54
CA ARG A 38 11.70 -8.45 19.41
C ARG A 38 12.44 -7.47 18.53
N ASP A 39 13.77 -7.40 18.65
CA ASP A 39 14.59 -6.65 17.68
C ASP A 39 14.38 -7.24 16.28
N PRO A 40 13.87 -6.45 15.30
CA PRO A 40 13.66 -6.92 13.94
C PRO A 40 14.90 -7.49 13.24
N ARG A 41 16.12 -7.13 13.65
CA ARG A 41 17.38 -7.69 13.11
C ARG A 41 17.53 -9.17 13.43
N GLU A 42 16.94 -9.63 14.53
CA GLU A 42 16.92 -11.04 14.93
C GLU A 42 15.82 -11.85 14.25
N LEU A 43 14.86 -11.17 13.63
CA LEU A 43 13.74 -11.85 12.99
C LEU A 43 14.19 -12.59 11.73
N PRO A 44 13.55 -13.75 11.45
CA PRO A 44 13.78 -14.47 10.21
C PRO A 44 13.25 -13.63 9.02
N PRO A 45 13.76 -13.84 7.79
CA PRO A 45 13.31 -13.13 6.60
C PRO A 45 11.80 -13.17 6.38
N GLU A 46 11.16 -14.29 6.73
CA GLU A 46 9.72 -14.50 6.58
C GLU A 46 8.89 -13.52 7.40
N ALA A 47 9.36 -13.13 8.59
CA ALA A 47 8.65 -12.15 9.42
C ALA A 47 8.71 -10.74 8.81
N TRP A 48 9.80 -10.39 8.14
CA TRP A 48 9.90 -9.13 7.38
C TRP A 48 8.99 -9.14 6.15
N GLU A 49 8.94 -10.28 5.45
CA GLU A 49 8.05 -10.46 4.31
C GLU A 49 6.58 -10.35 4.69
N GLU A 50 6.18 -11.00 5.79
CA GLU A 50 4.84 -10.94 6.35
C GLU A 50 4.52 -9.53 6.83
N GLY A 51 5.41 -8.88 7.59
CA GLY A 51 5.19 -7.53 8.09
C GLY A 51 5.00 -6.50 6.99
N LEU A 52 5.75 -6.57 5.89
CA LEU A 52 5.55 -5.65 4.77
C LEU A 52 4.22 -5.90 4.06
N LEU A 53 3.79 -7.16 3.96
CA LEU A 53 2.49 -7.50 3.37
C LEU A 53 1.34 -7.00 4.23
N GLU A 54 1.42 -7.22 5.55
CA GLU A 54 0.43 -6.75 6.51
C GLU A 54 0.35 -5.23 6.54
N LEU A 55 1.48 -4.52 6.57
CA LEU A 55 1.50 -3.05 6.52
C LEU A 55 0.80 -2.51 5.27
N LEU A 56 1.07 -3.12 4.10
CA LEU A 56 0.42 -2.72 2.85
C LEU A 56 -1.09 -3.04 2.87
N ALA A 57 -1.47 -4.20 3.43
CA ALA A 57 -2.86 -4.60 3.55
C ALA A 57 -3.64 -3.67 4.48
N GLU A 58 -3.13 -3.40 5.67
CA GLU A 58 -3.69 -2.46 6.66
C GLU A 58 -3.85 -1.08 6.03
N ARG A 59 -2.82 -0.56 5.36
CA ARG A 59 -2.88 0.75 4.70
C ARG A 59 -3.99 0.82 3.64
N ILE A 60 -4.19 -0.26 2.88
CA ILE A 60 -5.26 -0.36 1.87
C ILE A 60 -6.62 -0.42 2.54
N VAL A 61 -6.79 -1.23 3.58
CA VAL A 61 -8.07 -1.35 4.32
C VAL A 61 -8.45 -0.02 4.96
N GLU A 62 -7.53 0.63 5.66
CA GLU A 62 -7.76 1.97 6.22
C GLU A 62 -8.09 3.01 5.13
N GLY A 63 -7.46 2.87 3.96
CA GLY A 63 -7.77 3.70 2.81
C GLY A 63 -9.23 3.54 2.38
N TRP A 64 -9.74 2.32 2.33
CA TRP A 64 -11.15 2.06 2.02
C TRP A 64 -12.08 2.56 3.10
N ASP A 65 -11.74 2.40 4.37
CA ASP A 65 -12.56 2.91 5.47
C ASP A 65 -12.66 4.44 5.45
N ARG A 66 -11.55 5.12 5.10
CA ARG A 66 -11.49 6.59 5.09
C ARG A 66 -12.09 7.22 3.83
N HIS A 67 -11.90 6.59 2.68
CA HIS A 67 -12.20 7.23 1.38
C HIS A 67 -13.16 6.43 0.50
N GLY A 68 -13.53 5.23 0.90
CA GLY A 68 -14.23 4.28 0.06
C GLY A 68 -13.30 3.57 -0.93
N ALA A 69 -13.75 2.41 -1.40
CA ALA A 69 -13.09 1.69 -2.48
C ALA A 69 -13.48 2.30 -3.84
N PRO A 70 -12.59 2.23 -4.84
CA PRO A 70 -12.94 2.57 -6.21
C PRO A 70 -14.15 1.79 -6.71
N SER A 71 -14.90 2.38 -7.63
CA SER A 71 -16.09 1.78 -8.24
C SER A 71 -16.09 1.99 -9.75
N ALA A 72 -17.06 1.36 -10.44
CA ALA A 72 -17.33 1.64 -11.84
C ALA A 72 -18.83 1.57 -12.14
N ALA A 73 -19.34 2.60 -12.83
CA ALA A 73 -20.74 2.74 -13.20
C ALA A 73 -20.89 2.91 -14.72
N ARG A 74 -22.06 2.53 -15.26
CA ARG A 74 -22.40 2.74 -16.67
C ARG A 74 -23.05 4.11 -16.81
N THR A 75 -22.66 4.88 -17.81
CA THR A 75 -23.28 6.17 -18.11
C THR A 75 -24.53 5.98 -18.99
N PRO A 76 -25.45 6.96 -19.05
CA PRO A 76 -26.60 6.92 -19.95
C PRO A 76 -26.24 6.74 -21.43
N GLU A 77 -25.07 7.22 -21.85
CA GLU A 77 -24.53 7.13 -23.21
C GLU A 77 -23.92 5.75 -23.50
N GLY A 78 -23.98 4.82 -22.54
CA GLY A 78 -23.52 3.45 -22.68
C GLY A 78 -22.04 3.22 -22.41
N ARG A 79 -21.29 4.25 -21.99
CA ARG A 79 -19.88 4.16 -21.57
C ARG A 79 -19.75 3.70 -20.12
N TRP A 80 -18.51 3.51 -19.66
CA TRP A 80 -18.22 3.19 -18.26
C TRP A 80 -17.33 4.25 -17.63
N VAL A 81 -17.65 4.67 -16.41
CA VAL A 81 -16.84 5.58 -15.60
C VAL A 81 -16.34 4.82 -14.38
N GLY A 82 -15.02 4.77 -14.20
CA GLY A 82 -14.38 4.32 -12.97
C GLY A 82 -14.09 5.53 -12.09
N SER A 83 -14.40 5.47 -10.80
CA SER A 83 -14.24 6.63 -9.91
C SER A 83 -13.91 6.25 -8.47
N PHE A 84 -13.41 7.22 -7.70
CA PHE A 84 -13.20 7.13 -6.26
C PHE A 84 -13.10 8.53 -5.62
N GLU A 85 -13.32 8.60 -4.31
CA GLU A 85 -12.80 9.66 -3.44
C GLU A 85 -11.47 9.19 -2.82
N GLY A 86 -10.56 10.11 -2.53
CA GLY A 86 -9.22 9.73 -2.07
C GLY A 86 -8.39 10.88 -1.48
N PRO A 87 -7.15 10.60 -1.05
CA PRO A 87 -6.29 11.58 -0.37
C PRO A 87 -6.05 12.88 -1.15
N ARG A 88 -6.24 12.87 -2.47
CA ARG A 88 -6.05 14.02 -3.37
C ARG A 88 -7.35 14.48 -4.04
N GLY A 89 -8.48 14.24 -3.36
CA GLY A 89 -9.82 14.52 -3.86
C GLY A 89 -10.32 13.48 -4.87
N ALA A 90 -11.50 13.78 -5.42
CA ALA A 90 -12.21 12.96 -6.37
C ALA A 90 -11.39 12.65 -7.63
N TYR A 91 -11.59 11.45 -8.17
CA TYR A 91 -11.05 11.03 -9.46
C TYR A 91 -12.11 10.26 -10.24
N ALA A 92 -12.18 10.52 -11.54
CA ALA A 92 -13.02 9.78 -12.48
C ALA A 92 -12.28 9.56 -13.80
N VAL A 93 -12.53 8.42 -14.44
CA VAL A 93 -11.98 8.05 -15.74
C VAL A 93 -13.00 7.28 -16.56
N GLU A 94 -13.20 7.70 -17.80
CA GLU A 94 -14.05 6.98 -18.76
C GLU A 94 -13.29 5.84 -19.44
N ALA A 95 -14.01 4.78 -19.76
CA ALA A 95 -13.52 3.66 -20.55
C ALA A 95 -14.63 3.01 -21.37
N SER A 96 -14.22 2.23 -22.37
CA SER A 96 -15.12 1.47 -23.23
C SER A 96 -15.80 0.30 -22.50
N THR A 97 -15.16 -0.23 -21.45
CA THR A 97 -15.65 -1.39 -20.69
C THR A 97 -15.61 -1.16 -19.18
N LYS A 98 -16.51 -1.83 -18.44
CA LYS A 98 -16.54 -1.82 -16.96
C LYS A 98 -15.18 -2.20 -16.37
N ARG A 99 -14.58 -3.26 -16.93
CA ARG A 99 -13.31 -3.83 -16.43
C ARG A 99 -12.17 -2.83 -16.57
N GLU A 100 -12.11 -2.13 -17.70
CA GLU A 100 -11.08 -1.13 -17.96
C GLU A 100 -11.24 0.08 -17.04
N ALA A 101 -12.44 0.66 -16.97
CA ALA A 101 -12.77 1.77 -16.07
C ALA A 101 -12.38 1.44 -14.61
N TYR A 102 -12.79 0.27 -14.13
CA TYR A 102 -12.50 -0.16 -12.76
C TYR A 102 -11.00 -0.42 -12.52
N ARG A 103 -10.28 -0.98 -13.51
CA ARG A 103 -8.83 -1.18 -13.41
C ARG A 103 -8.08 0.14 -13.31
N LEU A 104 -8.44 1.11 -14.14
CA LEU A 104 -7.79 2.42 -14.15
C LEU A 104 -8.03 3.17 -12.83
N ALA A 105 -9.29 3.20 -12.36
CA ALA A 105 -9.63 3.80 -11.07
C ALA A 105 -8.88 3.13 -9.90
N ARG A 106 -8.86 1.79 -9.83
CA ARG A 106 -8.12 1.06 -8.78
C ARG A 106 -6.62 1.33 -8.78
N ARG A 107 -6.01 1.36 -9.97
CA ARG A 107 -4.57 1.60 -10.09
C ARG A 107 -4.21 3.00 -9.62
N GLU A 108 -4.97 4.01 -10.03
CA GLU A 108 -4.71 5.39 -9.61
C GLU A 108 -5.01 5.59 -8.12
N TRP A 109 -6.04 4.93 -7.58
CA TRP A 109 -6.32 4.96 -6.15
C TRP A 109 -5.16 4.41 -5.32
N LEU A 110 -4.66 3.21 -5.67
CA LEU A 110 -3.50 2.62 -4.98
C LEU A 110 -2.26 3.50 -5.11
N ARG A 111 -2.02 4.09 -6.29
CA ARG A 111 -0.89 5.00 -6.50
C ARG A 111 -0.96 6.24 -5.62
N ARG A 112 -2.13 6.87 -5.50
CA ARG A 112 -2.34 8.05 -4.65
C ARG A 112 -2.28 7.70 -3.17
N LEU A 113 -2.80 6.54 -2.78
CA LEU A 113 -2.79 6.11 -1.38
C LEU A 113 -1.36 5.81 -0.88
N LEU A 114 -0.60 5.05 -1.67
CA LEU A 114 0.73 4.57 -1.28
C LEU A 114 1.84 5.56 -1.62
N GLY A 115 1.59 6.48 -2.56
CA GLY A 115 2.60 7.45 -3.02
C GLY A 115 2.68 8.75 -2.23
N GLY A 116 1.75 8.98 -1.29
CA GLY A 116 1.61 10.25 -0.54
C GLY A 116 1.25 11.42 -1.44
#